data_AF-A0A316LF82-F1
#
_entry.id   AF-A0A316LF82-F1
#
_cell.length_a   1.000
_cell.length_b   1.000
_cell.length_c   1.000
_cell.angle_alpha   90.00
_cell.angle_beta   90.00
_cell.angle_gamma   90.00
#
_symmetry.space_group_name_H-M   'P 1'
#
loop_
_entity.id
_entity.type
_entity.pdbx_description
1 polymer ?
#
loop_
_entity_poly.entity_id
_entity_poly.type
_entity_poly.pdbx_seq_one_letter_code
_entity_poly.pdbx_strand_id
1 'polypeptide(L)'
;MGEGNSVLPYLRRIRELREDNDLSQTQIAKLLNVEQRTYSDYESGRIRIPLDSMMILAKYYDVSMDYMCGLTKERGCYPEK
;
A
#
# COMPACT_ATOMS: atom_id res chain seq x y z
N MET A 1 14.07 -27.02 -5.94
CA MET A 1 13.01 -26.44 -5.09
C MET A 1 12.74 -25.05 -5.64
N GLY A 2 11.63 -24.89 -6.35
CA GLY A 2 11.28 -23.60 -6.96
C GLY A 2 10.61 -22.72 -5.93
N GLU A 3 11.35 -21.75 -5.38
CA GLU A 3 10.73 -20.63 -4.68
C GLU A 3 10.11 -19.72 -5.72
N GLY A 4 8.91 -20.09 -6.17
CA GLY A 4 8.09 -19.29 -7.05
C GLY A 4 7.71 -18.01 -6.34
N ASN A 5 8.45 -16.94 -6.63
CA ASN A 5 8.23 -15.52 -6.33
C ASN A 5 6.81 -15.23 -5.77
N SER A 6 6.64 -15.39 -4.45
CA SER A 6 5.39 -15.08 -3.78
C SER A 6 5.24 -13.56 -3.76
N VAL A 7 4.39 -13.03 -4.63
CA VAL A 7 4.03 -11.60 -4.64
C VAL A 7 3.67 -11.20 -3.21
N LEU A 8 4.40 -10.25 -2.63
CA LEU A 8 4.18 -9.83 -1.25
C LEU A 8 2.75 -9.26 -1.13
N PRO A 9 1.91 -9.75 -0.19
CA PRO A 9 0.48 -9.42 -0.14
C PRO A 9 0.17 -7.92 -0.09
N TYR A 10 1.02 -7.13 0.57
CA TYR A 10 0.86 -5.68 0.66
C TYR A 10 0.93 -4.95 -0.69
N LEU A 11 1.68 -5.47 -1.67
CA LEU A 11 1.81 -4.87 -3.01
C LEU A 11 0.46 -4.84 -3.73
N ARG A 12 -0.30 -5.93 -3.60
CA ARG A 12 -1.67 -6.00 -4.09
C ARG A 12 -2.58 -5.06 -3.31
N ARG A 13 -2.43 -5.03 -1.99
CA ARG A 13 -3.29 -4.23 -1.11
C ARG A 13 -3.22 -2.74 -1.37
N ILE A 14 -2.01 -2.19 -1.53
CA ILE A 14 -1.84 -0.75 -1.79
C ILE A 14 -2.48 -0.32 -3.10
N ARG A 15 -2.48 -1.22 -4.10
CA ARG A 15 -3.11 -1.02 -5.39
C ARG A 15 -4.63 -1.11 -5.30
N GLU A 16 -5.15 -2.14 -4.65
CA GLU A 16 -6.60 -2.32 -4.44
C GLU A 16 -7.20 -1.13 -3.70
N LEU A 17 -6.58 -0.68 -2.61
CA LEU A 17 -7.05 0.49 -1.86
C LEU A 17 -7.07 1.75 -2.71
N ARG A 18 -6.08 1.94 -3.58
CA ARG A 18 -6.05 3.06 -4.51
C ARG A 18 -7.18 2.97 -5.54
N GLU A 19 -7.36 1.80 -6.15
CA GLU A 19 -8.38 1.57 -7.18
C GLU A 19 -9.81 1.65 -6.59
N ASP A 20 -10.03 1.11 -5.39
CA ASP A 20 -11.31 1.19 -4.64
C ASP A 20 -11.72 2.63 -4.29
N ASN A 21 -10.77 3.56 -4.25
CA ASN A 21 -11.00 4.98 -3.97
C ASN A 21 -10.97 5.84 -5.25
N ASP A 22 -10.92 5.24 -6.45
CA ASP A 22 -10.84 5.92 -7.75
C ASP A 22 -9.63 6.88 -7.86
N LEU A 23 -8.53 6.55 -7.19
CA LEU A 23 -7.32 7.40 -7.16
C LEU A 23 -6.32 7.00 -8.23
N SER A 24 -5.73 8.01 -8.87
CA SER A 24 -4.57 7.83 -9.76
C SER A 24 -3.28 7.62 -8.96
N GLN A 25 -2.31 6.94 -9.57
CA GLN A 25 -0.96 6.79 -8.99
C GLN A 25 -0.31 8.15 -8.66
N THR A 26 -0.59 9.18 -9.47
CA THR A 26 -0.12 10.56 -9.23
C THR A 26 -0.70 11.18 -7.96
N GLN A 27 -1.97 10.91 -7.63
CA GLN A 27 -2.60 11.42 -6.40
C GLN A 27 -1.96 10.81 -5.16
N ILE A 28 -1.70 9.49 -5.17
CA ILE A 28 -1.03 8.84 -4.04
C ILE A 28 0.43 9.23 -3.94
N ALA A 29 1.12 9.37 -5.07
CA ALA A 29 2.50 9.85 -5.07
C ALA A 29 2.62 11.24 -4.43
N LYS A 30 1.68 12.15 -4.72
CA LYS A 30 1.58 13.46 -4.05
C LYS A 30 1.34 13.34 -2.55
N LEU A 31 0.44 12.47 -2.12
CA LEU A 31 0.20 12.20 -0.69
C LEU A 31 1.47 11.73 0.03
N LEU A 32 2.27 10.90 -0.63
CA LEU A 32 3.51 10.35 -0.09
C LEU A 32 4.73 11.23 -0.32
N ASN A 33 4.58 12.37 -0.99
CA ASN A 33 5.68 13.25 -1.40
C ASN A 33 6.78 12.52 -2.20
N VAL A 34 6.38 11.70 -3.17
CA VAL A 34 7.26 10.99 -4.11
C VAL A 34 6.84 11.23 -5.55
N GLU A 35 7.68 10.84 -6.51
CA GLU A 35 7.31 10.84 -7.92
C GLU A 35 6.28 9.74 -8.25
N GLN A 36 5.44 9.98 -9.26
CA GLN A 36 4.46 8.97 -9.72
C GLN A 36 5.13 7.66 -10.11
N ARG A 37 6.32 7.72 -10.73
CA ARG A 37 7.10 6.53 -11.09
C ARG A 37 7.50 5.74 -9.85
N THR A 38 7.95 6.40 -8.80
CA THR A 38 8.31 5.77 -7.52
C THR A 38 7.12 5.01 -6.93
N TYR A 39 5.93 5.60 -6.96
CA TYR A 39 4.72 4.92 -6.49
C TYR A 39 4.34 3.72 -7.38
N SER A 40 4.48 3.84 -8.71
CA SER A 40 4.30 2.70 -9.61
C SER A 40 5.32 1.58 -9.36
N ASP A 41 6.55 1.92 -9.00
CA ASP A 41 7.59 0.95 -8.63
C ASP A 41 7.26 0.26 -7.29
N TYR A 42 6.56 0.94 -6.37
CA TYR A 42 5.98 0.29 -5.18
C TYR A 42 4.91 -0.73 -5.55
N GLU A 43 3.91 -0.37 -6.36
CA GLU A 43 2.82 -1.31 -6.71
C GLU A 43 3.30 -2.54 -7.50
N SER A 44 4.36 -2.37 -8.29
CA SER A 44 4.97 -3.46 -9.06
C SER A 44 6.01 -4.27 -8.27
N GLY A 45 6.35 -3.86 -7.05
CA GLY A 45 7.37 -4.51 -6.21
C GLY A 45 8.80 -4.36 -6.73
N ARG A 46 9.06 -3.43 -7.66
CA ARG A 46 10.42 -3.13 -8.15
C ARG A 46 11.28 -2.53 -7.04
N ILE A 47 10.67 -1.69 -6.20
CA ILE A 47 11.30 -1.15 -5.00
C ILE A 47 10.37 -1.35 -3.80
N ARG A 48 10.94 -1.45 -2.60
CA ARG A 48 10.13 -1.59 -1.38
C ARG A 48 9.54 -0.26 -0.96
N ILE A 49 8.28 -0.28 -0.57
CA ILE A 49 7.63 0.88 0.07
C ILE A 49 8.20 1.08 1.48
N PRO A 50 8.62 2.31 1.85
CA PRO A 50 9.04 2.61 3.21
C PRO A 50 7.90 2.45 4.23
N LEU A 51 8.24 2.14 5.49
CA LEU A 51 7.25 1.98 6.56
C LEU A 51 6.44 3.26 6.79
N ASP A 52 7.08 4.43 6.77
CA ASP A 52 6.42 5.73 6.94
C ASP A 52 5.33 5.95 5.87
N SER A 53 5.62 5.58 4.62
CA SER A 53 4.65 5.64 3.53
C SER A 53 3.48 4.68 3.76
N MET A 54 3.74 3.46 4.24
CA MET A 54 2.66 2.53 4.61
C MET A 54 1.79 3.09 5.74
N MET A 55 2.38 3.71 6.76
CA MET A 55 1.63 4.34 7.86
C MET A 55 0.75 5.50 7.36
N ILE A 56 1.27 6.32 6.45
CA ILE A 56 0.50 7.41 5.82
C ILE A 56 -0.70 6.84 5.04
N LEU A 57 -0.49 5.80 4.24
CA LEU A 57 -1.56 5.16 3.47
C LEU A 57 -2.60 4.49 4.37
N ALA A 58 -2.16 3.75 5.38
CA ALA A 58 -3.06 3.07 6.32
C ALA A 58 -3.94 4.09 7.06
N LYS A 59 -3.36 5.22 7.48
CA LYS A 59 -4.12 6.34 8.05
C LYS A 59 -5.06 7.00 7.04
N TYR A 60 -4.60 7.23 5.82
CA TYR A 60 -5.39 7.88 4.77
C TYR A 60 -6.62 7.08 4.36
N TYR A 61 -6.48 5.76 4.23
CA TYR A 61 -7.58 4.85 3.89
C TYR A 61 -8.40 4.38 5.10
N ASP A 62 -8.04 4.82 6.31
CA ASP A 62 -8.59 4.37 7.58
C ASP A 62 -8.66 2.83 7.71
N VAL A 63 -7.49 2.18 7.59
CA VAL A 63 -7.35 0.73 7.74
C VAL A 63 -6.25 0.36 8.71
N SER A 64 -6.36 -0.81 9.32
CA SER A 64 -5.32 -1.37 10.18
C SER A 64 -4.05 -1.72 9.40
N MET A 65 -2.90 -1.69 10.08
CA MET A 65 -1.63 -2.15 9.49
C MET A 65 -1.65 -3.64 9.15
N ASP A 66 -2.38 -4.46 9.90
CA ASP A 66 -2.53 -5.89 9.60
C ASP A 66 -3.24 -6.12 8.27
N TYR A 67 -4.31 -5.35 8.00
CA TYR A 67 -4.98 -5.37 6.72
C TYR A 67 -4.09 -4.88 5.58
N MET A 68 -3.37 -3.77 5.82
CA MET A 68 -2.47 -3.15 4.87
C MET A 68 -1.32 -4.09 4.45
N CYS A 69 -0.76 -4.82 5.41
CA CYS A 69 0.28 -5.83 5.20
C CYS A 69 -0.26 -7.12 4.56
N GLY A 70 -1.58 -7.32 4.53
CA GLY A 70 -2.22 -8.54 4.03
C GLY A 70 -2.20 -9.71 5.03
N LEU A 71 -2.03 -9.43 6.33
CA LEU A 71 -2.08 -10.43 7.41
C LEU A 71 -3.53 -10.80 7.78
N THR A 72 -4.48 -9.90 7.50
CA THR A 72 -5.92 -10.16 7.68
C THR A 72 -6.74 -9.69 6.47
N LYS A 73 -7.94 -10.25 6.35
CA LYS A 73 -8.98 -9.82 5.40
C LYS A 73 -9.87 -8.72 5.96
N GLU A 74 -9.87 -8.54 7.28
CA GLU A 74 -10.68 -7.54 7.97
C GLU A 74 -9.97 -6.20 7.89
N ARG A 75 -10.65 -5.15 7.39
CA ARG A 75 -10.03 -3.82 7.22
C ARG A 75 -9.45 -3.29 8.54
N GLY A 76 -10.19 -3.44 9.64
CA GLY A 76 -9.93 -2.72 10.89
C GLY A 76 -9.93 -1.19 10.66
N CYS A 77 -9.89 -0.40 11.72
CA CYS A 77 -9.65 1.04 11.60
C CYS A 77 -8.19 1.36 11.94
N TYR A 78 -7.71 2.51 11.45
CA TYR A 78 -6.43 3.02 11.93
C TYR A 78 -6.65 3.58 13.35
N PRO A 79 -5.81 3.24 14.34
CA PRO A 79 -6.06 3.68 15.72
C PRO A 79 -5.97 5.20 15.84
N GLU A 80 -6.99 5.81 16.44
CA GLU A 80 -6.96 7.19 16.90
C GLU A 80 -6.05 7.28 18.15
N LYS A 81 -5.26 8.36 18.24
CA LYS A 81 -4.38 8.62 19.39
C LYS A 81 -5.14 9.29 20.53
#